data_AF-A0A2T2VLR5-F1
#
_entry.id   AF-A0A2T2VLR5-F1
#
_cell.length_a   1.000
_cell.length_b   1.000
_cell.length_c   1.000
_cell.angle_alpha   90.00
_cell.angle_beta   90.00
_cell.angle_gamma   90.00
#
_symmetry.space_group_name_H-M   'P 1'
#
loop_
_entity.id
_entity.type
_entity.pdbx_description
1 polymer ?
#
loop_
_entity_poly.entity_id
_entity_poly.type
_entity_poly.pdbx_seq_one_letter_code
_entity_poly.pdbx_strand_id
1 'polypeptide(L)' 'GDKHSCVFDAGVTSAKGKLVKVLGWYDNEAGYSARLANLVERLA' A
#
# COMPACT_ATOMS: atom_id res chain seq x y z
N GLY A 1 13.24 -4.42 -2.09
CA GLY A 1 12.01 -3.92 -1.45
C GLY A 1 10.79 -4.25 -2.27
N ASP A 2 9.63 -4.22 -1.64
CA ASP A 2 8.33 -4.45 -2.28
C ASP A 2 7.93 -3.21 -3.11
N LYS A 3 7.46 -3.40 -4.35
CA LYS A 3 7.06 -2.31 -5.26
C LYS A 3 5.58 -1.94 -5.15
N HIS A 4 4.79 -2.71 -4.41
CA HIS A 4 3.39 -2.38 -4.16
C HIS A 4 3.28 -1.16 -3.25
N SER A 5 2.29 -0.32 -3.51
CA SER A 5 2.04 0.88 -2.69
C SER A 5 1.44 0.56 -1.34
N CYS A 6 0.76 -0.59 -1.23
CA CYS A 6 0.15 -1.09 -0.01
C CYS A 6 -0.15 -2.57 -0.19
N VAL A 7 0.19 -3.38 0.80
CA VAL A 7 -0.11 -4.81 0.92
C VAL A 7 -1.09 -4.96 2.07
N PHE A 8 -2.30 -5.40 1.75
CA PHE A 8 -3.37 -5.58 2.72
C PHE A 8 -3.08 -6.75 3.68
N ASP A 9 -3.23 -6.51 4.99
CA ASP A 9 -3.09 -7.52 6.03
C ASP A 9 -4.46 -7.90 6.61
N ALA A 10 -5.00 -9.01 6.11
CA ALA A 10 -6.27 -9.55 6.57
C ALA A 10 -6.20 -10.09 8.01
N GLY A 11 -5.02 -10.50 8.48
CA GLY A 11 -4.85 -11.17 9.78
C GLY A 11 -5.06 -10.25 10.98
N VAL A 12 -4.80 -8.95 10.80
CA VAL A 12 -4.98 -7.92 11.85
C VAL A 12 -6.17 -7.00 11.58
N THR A 13 -6.93 -7.27 10.51
CA THR A 13 -8.15 -6.54 10.18
C THR A 13 -9.27 -6.97 11.13
N SER A 14 -10.02 -6.01 11.67
CA SER A 14 -11.11 -6.30 12.61
C SER A 14 -12.35 -5.47 12.34
N ALA A 15 -13.52 -6.03 12.65
CA ALA A 15 -14.81 -5.39 12.51
C ALA A 15 -15.58 -5.43 13.84
N LYS A 16 -16.18 -4.31 14.23
CA LYS A 16 -17.04 -4.20 15.41
C LYS A 16 -18.26 -3.35 15.08
N GLY A 17 -19.43 -3.99 14.99
CA GLY A 17 -20.68 -3.32 14.61
C GLY A 17 -20.58 -2.74 13.20
N LYS A 18 -20.73 -1.41 13.08
CA LYS A 18 -20.60 -0.68 11.80
C LYS A 18 -19.21 -0.08 11.57
N LEU A 19 -18.23 -0.36 12.43
CA LEU A 19 -16.84 0.11 12.30
C LEU A 19 -15.92 -1.02 11.85
N VAL A 20 -15.09 -0.75 10.85
CA VAL A 20 -14.07 -1.68 10.34
C VAL A 20 -12.70 -1.02 10.42
N LYS A 21 -11.74 -1.71 11.05
CA LYS A 21 -10.32 -1.33 11.07
C LYS A 21 -9.57 -2.22 10.10
N VAL A 22 -9.01 -1.60 9.05
CA VAL A 22 -8.21 -2.24 8.00
C VAL A 22 -6.76 -1.83 8.20
N LEU A 23 -5.82 -2.75 7.98
CA LEU A 23 -4.38 -2.47 8.02
C LEU A 23 -3.72 -2.86 6.71
N GLY A 24 -2.75 -2.06 6.29
CA GLY A 24 -1.89 -2.37 5.17
C GLY A 24 -0.46 -1.96 5.45
N TRP A 25 0.48 -2.77 4.98
CA TRP A 25 1.91 -2.53 5.04
C TRP A 25 2.40 -1.96 3.72
N TYR A 26 3.47 -1.18 3.75
CA TYR A 26 4.17 -0.80 2.54
C TYR A 26 5.65 -0.62 2.82
N ASP A 27 6.45 -0.97 1.84
CA ASP A 27 7.87 -0.63 1.81
C ASP A 27 7.96 0.86 1.42
N ASN A 28 8.30 1.70 2.40
CA ASN A 28 8.33 3.15 2.22
C ASN A 28 9.43 3.61 1.26
N GLU A 29 10.47 2.81 1.04
CA GLU A 29 11.53 3.13 0.08
C GLU A 29 11.15 2.59 -1.31
N ALA A 30 11.05 1.26 -1.45
CA ALA A 30 10.87 0.65 -2.76
C ALA A 30 9.47 0.87 -3.34
N GLY A 31 8.43 0.89 -2.51
CA GLY A 31 7.06 1.11 -2.94
C GLY A 31 6.86 2.54 -3.44
N TYR A 32 7.45 3.51 -2.73
CA TYR A 32 7.42 4.92 -3.13
C TYR A 32 8.23 5.15 -4.42
N SER A 33 9.47 4.65 -4.49
CA SER A 33 10.30 4.77 -5.69
C SER A 33 9.63 4.17 -6.93
N ALA A 34 8.93 3.03 -6.78
CA ALA A 34 8.18 2.43 -7.88
C ALA A 34 7.01 3.30 -8.36
N ARG A 35 6.29 3.99 -7.45
CA ARG A 35 5.23 4.93 -7.86
C ARG A 35 5.78 6.16 -8.56
N LEU A 36 6.92 6.66 -8.12
CA LEU A 36 7.58 7.79 -8.78
C LEU A 36 8.02 7.43 -10.20
N ALA A 37 8.62 6.24 -10.40
CA ALA A 37 8.99 5.75 -11.72
C ALA A 37 7.77 5.64 -12.66
N ASN A 38 6.69 5.02 -12.19
CA ASN A 38 5.45 4.91 -12.96
C ASN A 38 4.84 6.28 -13.31
N LEU A 39 5.00 7.29 -12.45
CA LEU A 39 4.54 8.65 -12.74
C LEU A 39 5.36 9.27 -13.87
N VAL A 40 6.70 9.14 -13.82
CA VAL A 40 7.58 9.65 -14.89
C VAL A 40 7.24 8.99 -16.23
N GLU A 41 7.03 7.68 -16.25
CA GLU A 41 6.61 6.95 -17.46
C GLU A 41 5.28 7.44 -18.04
N ARG A 42 4.35 7.91 -17.19
CA ARG A 42 3.05 8.45 -17.63
C ARG A 42 3.12 9.88 -18.14
N LEU A 43 4.20 10.60 -17.83
CA LEU A 43 4.38 12.00 -18.22
C LEU A 43 5.29 12.14 -19.46
N ALA A 44 5.95 11.06 -19.87
CA ALA A 44 6.75 10.98 -21.09
C ALA A 44 5.85 10.72 -22.31
#